data_AF-A0A0A9YG67-F1
#
_entry.id   AF-A0A0A9YG67-F1
#
_cell.length_a   1.000
_cell.length_b   1.000
_cell.length_c   1.000
_cell.angle_alpha   90.00
_cell.angle_beta   90.00
_cell.angle_gamma   90.00
#
_symmetry.space_group_name_H-M   'P 1'
#
loop_
_entity.id
_entity.type
_entity.pdbx_description
1 polymer ?
#
loop_
_entity_poly.entity_id
_entity_poly.type
_entity_poly.pdbx_seq_one_letter_code
_entity_poly.pdbx_strand_id
1 'polypeptide(L)'
;ERLPTARVSLNNCRHLSGLDLADEHFHEPGEIDALLGADIWPLIILSKKQFGPANTPVGLQSTLGYLLMGRSEVDVPVRQSPTTHLCFTAHVGPTLDEMLERFWRLEEVPVANHLRLDDSKC
;
A
#
# COMPACT_ATOMS: atom_id res chain seq x y z
N GLU A 1 9.71 -12.01 -15.63
CA GLU A 1 10.81 -11.51 -14.77
C GLU A 1 10.78 -12.31 -13.48
N ARG A 2 11.94 -12.63 -12.90
CA ARG A 2 12.02 -13.43 -11.68
C ARG A 2 12.09 -12.54 -10.45
N LEU A 3 11.31 -12.86 -9.43
CA LEU A 3 11.29 -12.16 -8.14
C LEU A 3 11.62 -13.15 -7.00
N PRO A 4 12.33 -12.71 -5.95
CA PRO A 4 13.12 -11.48 -5.89
C PRO A 4 14.20 -11.42 -6.99
N THR A 5 14.65 -10.22 -7.35
CA THR A 5 15.65 -10.03 -8.42
C THR A 5 17.04 -10.56 -8.07
N ALA A 6 17.28 -10.86 -6.79
CA ALA A 6 18.46 -11.55 -6.29
C ALA A 6 18.15 -12.30 -5.00
N ARG A 7 19.06 -13.21 -4.61
CA ARG A 7 18.91 -14.01 -3.38
C ARG A 7 18.91 -13.13 -2.13
N VAL A 8 17.90 -13.32 -1.29
CA VAL A 8 17.74 -12.62 -0.01
C VAL A 8 18.53 -13.36 1.08
N SER A 9 19.29 -12.61 1.87
CA SER A 9 20.05 -13.15 2.99
C SER A 9 19.14 -13.47 4.17
N LEU A 10 19.31 -14.67 4.75
CA LEU A 10 18.52 -15.14 5.90
C LEU A 10 19.23 -14.98 7.25
N ASN A 11 20.47 -14.48 7.27
CA ASN A 11 21.32 -14.44 8.46
C ASN A 11 20.67 -13.72 9.65
N ASN A 12 19.91 -12.65 9.38
CA ASN A 12 19.25 -11.83 10.39
C ASN A 12 17.75 -12.17 10.57
N CYS A 13 17.26 -13.23 9.93
CA CYS A 13 15.85 -13.59 9.87
C CYS A 13 15.47 -14.77 10.79
N ARG A 14 16.22 -14.99 11.88
CA ARG A 14 15.99 -16.11 12.80
C ARG A 14 14.58 -16.13 13.41
N HIS A 15 13.95 -14.96 13.58
CA HIS A 15 12.57 -14.85 14.07
C HIS A 15 11.52 -15.40 13.11
N LEU A 16 11.88 -15.63 11.84
CA LEU A 16 11.00 -16.24 10.83
C LEU A 16 11.15 -17.76 10.76
N SER A 17 12.10 -18.33 11.50
CA SER A 17 12.33 -19.77 11.57
C SER A 17 11.11 -20.50 12.12
N GLY A 18 10.64 -21.53 11.42
CA GLY A 18 9.53 -22.37 11.85
C GLY A 18 8.15 -21.75 11.63
N LEU A 19 8.07 -20.61 10.93
CA LEU A 19 6.80 -20.14 10.39
C LEU A 19 6.42 -20.97 9.17
N ASP A 20 5.13 -21.27 9.06
CA ASP A 20 4.53 -21.80 7.84
C ASP A 20 4.40 -20.64 6.83
N LEU A 21 5.37 -20.53 5.91
CA LEU A 21 5.46 -19.42 4.96
C LEU A 21 4.56 -19.67 3.76
N ALA A 22 3.96 -18.60 3.23
CA ALA A 22 3.16 -18.71 2.00
C ALA A 22 4.01 -19.06 0.76
N ASP A 23 5.31 -18.74 0.82
CA ASP A 23 6.32 -19.14 -0.15
C ASP A 23 7.58 -19.57 0.61
N GLU A 24 7.88 -20.88 0.61
CA GLU A 24 9.08 -21.45 1.25
C GLU A 24 10.38 -21.00 0.55
N HIS A 25 10.29 -20.62 -0.73
CA HIS A 25 11.43 -20.24 -1.58
C HIS A 25 11.50 -18.73 -1.82
N PHE A 26 10.83 -17.91 -1.00
CA PHE A 26 10.78 -16.44 -1.13
C PHE A 26 12.14 -15.75 -1.25
N HIS A 27 13.19 -16.40 -0.75
CA HIS A 27 14.55 -15.89 -0.69
C HIS A 27 15.34 -16.16 -1.97
N GLU A 28 14.79 -16.93 -2.91
CA GLU A 28 15.41 -17.28 -4.17
C GLU A 28 14.64 -16.66 -5.35
N PRO A 29 15.31 -16.13 -6.39
CA PRO A 29 14.60 -15.67 -7.58
C PRO A 29 13.71 -16.77 -8.18
N GLY A 30 12.42 -16.52 -8.33
CA GLY A 30 11.41 -17.44 -8.85
C GLY A 30 10.48 -16.77 -9.86
N GLU A 31 9.71 -17.57 -10.59
CA GLU A 31 8.61 -17.04 -11.41
C GLU A 31 7.44 -16.63 -10.50
N ILE A 32 6.57 -15.76 -11.00
CA ILE A 32 5.38 -15.34 -10.26
C ILE A 32 4.25 -16.33 -10.58
N ASP A 33 3.79 -17.07 -9.58
CA ASP A 33 2.69 -18.04 -9.75
C ASP A 33 1.32 -17.37 -9.90
N ALA A 34 1.07 -16.31 -9.13
CA ALA A 34 -0.19 -15.58 -9.13
C ALA A 34 -0.03 -14.11 -8.73
N LEU A 35 -0.92 -13.25 -9.24
CA LEU A 35 -1.06 -11.86 -8.84
C LEU A 35 -2.37 -11.70 -8.05
N LEU A 36 -2.27 -11.22 -6.81
CA LEU A 36 -3.43 -11.00 -5.94
C LEU A 36 -3.89 -9.54 -6.02
N GLY A 37 -5.20 -9.35 -6.25
CA GLY A 37 -5.83 -8.03 -6.20
C GLY A 37 -5.88 -7.47 -4.78
N ALA A 38 -5.87 -6.14 -4.67
CA ALA A 38 -5.94 -5.45 -3.36
C ALA A 38 -7.28 -5.66 -2.63
N ASP A 39 -8.34 -6.01 -3.37
CA ASP A 39 -9.65 -6.40 -2.87
C ASP A 39 -9.62 -7.72 -2.07
N ILE A 40 -8.66 -8.61 -2.35
CA ILE A 40 -8.46 -9.88 -1.62
C ILE A 40 -7.71 -9.65 -0.30
N TRP A 41 -6.88 -8.62 -0.20
CA TRP A 41 -6.07 -8.32 0.98
C TRP A 41 -6.84 -8.39 2.32
N PRO A 42 -7.99 -7.70 2.50
CA PRO A 42 -8.75 -7.75 3.76
C PRO A 42 -9.35 -9.13 4.08
N LEU A 43 -9.45 -10.04 3.10
CA LEU A 43 -10.03 -11.36 3.26
C LEU A 43 -9.01 -12.42 3.70
N ILE A 44 -7.75 -12.25 3.30
CA ILE A 44 -6.70 -13.25 3.56
C ILE A 44 -5.87 -12.92 4.79
N ILE A 45 -5.82 -11.65 5.21
CA ILE A 45 -4.92 -11.21 6.27
C ILE A 45 -5.46 -11.52 7.65
N LEU A 46 -4.60 -12.05 8.52
CA LEU A 46 -4.93 -12.42 9.90
C LEU A 46 -4.23 -11.50 10.90
N SER A 47 -4.59 -11.62 12.17
CA SER A 47 -4.15 -10.67 13.21
C SER A 47 -2.71 -10.87 13.69
N LYS A 48 -2.11 -12.06 13.48
CA LYS A 48 -0.78 -12.37 14.03
C LYS A 48 0.34 -11.77 13.20
N LYS A 49 1.35 -11.27 13.91
CA LYS A 49 2.58 -10.70 13.36
C LYS A 49 3.78 -11.28 14.10
N GLN A 50 4.82 -11.62 13.36
CA GLN A 50 6.10 -12.05 13.88
C GLN A 50 7.14 -10.98 13.58
N PHE A 51 7.48 -10.21 14.62
CA PHE A 51 8.50 -9.18 14.53
C PHE A 51 9.89 -9.76 14.77
N GLY A 52 10.88 -9.09 14.20
CA GLY A 52 12.30 -9.35 14.40
C GLY A 52 13.06 -8.08 14.77
N PRO A 53 14.40 -8.12 14.71
CA PRO A 53 15.24 -6.94 14.87
C PRO A 53 14.89 -5.83 13.87
N ALA A 54 15.33 -4.60 14.14
CA ALA A 54 15.19 -3.49 13.20
C ALA A 54 15.84 -3.83 11.84
N ASN A 55 15.25 -3.34 10.74
CA ASN A 55 15.67 -3.60 9.36
C ASN A 55 15.58 -5.08 8.92
N THR A 56 14.78 -5.90 9.61
CA THR A 56 14.46 -7.26 9.16
C THR A 56 12.99 -7.35 8.74
N PRO A 57 12.63 -8.28 7.85
CA PRO A 57 11.25 -8.46 7.43
C PRO A 57 10.36 -8.94 8.57
N VAL A 58 9.12 -8.49 8.58
CA VAL A 58 8.06 -8.91 9.50
C VAL A 58 7.26 -10.03 8.83
N GLY A 59 7.00 -11.10 9.58
CA GLY A 59 6.04 -12.12 9.17
C GLY A 59 4.62 -11.68 9.50
N LEU A 60 3.74 -11.64 8.51
CA LEU A 60 2.34 -11.31 8.66
C LEU A 60 1.49 -12.54 8.32
N GLN A 61 0.71 -13.03 9.28
CA GLN A 61 -0.06 -14.24 9.07
C GLN A 61 -1.19 -14.00 8.07
N SER A 62 -1.36 -14.91 7.13
CA SER A 62 -2.50 -14.95 6.20
C SER A 62 -3.08 -16.37 6.09
N THR A 63 -4.18 -16.53 5.36
CA THR A 63 -4.76 -17.84 5.04
C THR A 63 -3.88 -18.69 4.13
N LEU A 64 -2.90 -18.10 3.45
CA LEU A 64 -1.94 -18.79 2.58
C LEU A 64 -0.65 -19.21 3.31
N GLY A 65 -0.51 -18.85 4.59
CA GLY A 65 0.76 -18.89 5.33
C GLY A 65 1.24 -17.48 5.70
N TYR A 66 2.43 -17.38 6.27
CA TYR A 66 3.05 -16.12 6.64
C TYR A 66 3.62 -15.41 5.41
N LEU A 67 3.18 -14.18 5.21
CA LEU A 67 3.70 -13.24 4.21
C LEU A 67 4.86 -12.46 4.82
N LEU A 68 5.91 -12.20 4.05
CA LEU A 68 7.06 -11.43 4.52
C LEU A 68 7.02 -10.00 4.00
N MET A 69 7.08 -9.04 4.91
CA MET A 69 7.02 -7.61 4.59
C MET A 69 8.15 -6.84 5.25
N GLY A 70 8.90 -6.08 4.46
CA GLY A 70 9.94 -5.19 4.96
C GLY A 70 11.20 -5.25 4.14
N ARG A 71 12.27 -4.64 4.67
CA ARG A 71 13.58 -4.63 4.03
C ARG A 71 14.33 -5.91 4.41
N SER A 72 15.11 -6.43 3.49
CA SER A 72 16.04 -7.51 3.75
C SER A 72 17.35 -7.28 3.01
N GLU A 73 18.42 -7.88 3.52
CA GLU A 73 19.74 -7.86 2.89
C GLU A 73 19.76 -8.86 1.71
N VAL A 74 20.59 -8.59 0.71
CA VAL A 74 20.74 -9.42 -0.49
C VAL A 74 22.18 -9.94 -0.51
N ASP A 75 22.37 -11.24 -0.78
CA ASP A 75 23.69 -11.90 -0.66
C ASP A 75 24.73 -11.37 -1.66
N VAL A 76 24.30 -10.80 -2.78
CA VAL A 76 25.18 -10.19 -3.78
C VAL A 76 24.67 -8.77 -4.07
N PRO A 77 25.53 -7.74 -4.04
CA PRO A 77 25.15 -6.43 -4.51
C PRO A 77 24.86 -6.52 -6.01
N VAL A 78 23.58 -6.59 -6.36
CA VAL A 78 23.13 -6.46 -7.75
C VAL A 78 23.60 -5.09 -8.23
N ARG A 79 24.27 -5.05 -9.39
CA ARG A 79 24.54 -3.78 -10.09
C ARG A 79 23.21 -3.04 -10.19
N GLN A 80 23.09 -1.95 -9.42
CA GLN A 80 21.90 -1.14 -9.19
C GLN A 80 20.86 -1.30 -10.31
N SER A 81 19.98 -2.28 -10.18
CA SER A 81 18.76 -2.32 -10.98
C SER A 81 17.90 -1.16 -10.45
N PRO A 82 17.18 -0.40 -11.30
CA PRO A 82 16.43 0.76 -10.85
C PRO A 82 15.58 0.37 -9.65
N THR A 83 15.82 1.00 -8.50
CA THR A 83 15.05 0.78 -7.28
C THR A 83 13.60 1.07 -7.62
N THR A 84 12.80 0.01 -7.74
CA THR A 84 11.37 0.15 -7.96
C THR A 84 10.77 0.57 -6.63
N HIS A 85 10.68 1.88 -6.41
CA HIS A 85 10.02 2.44 -5.24
C HIS A 85 8.51 2.33 -5.47
N LEU A 86 7.90 1.25 -4.97
CA LEU A 86 6.45 1.14 -4.94
C LEU A 86 5.92 1.95 -3.75
N CYS A 87 5.28 3.08 -4.05
CA CYS A 87 4.58 3.89 -3.05
C CYS A 87 3.09 3.55 -3.15
N PHE A 88 2.53 2.95 -2.10
CA PHE A 88 1.08 2.78 -1.97
C PHE A 88 0.52 3.95 -1.18
N THR A 89 -0.12 4.90 -1.87
CA THR A 89 -0.91 5.94 -1.23
C THR A 89 -2.38 5.53 -1.24
N ALA A 90 -2.90 5.09 -0.11
CA ALA A 90 -4.33 4.99 0.10
C ALA A 90 -4.88 6.41 0.31
N HIS A 91 -5.45 6.99 -0.74
CA HIS A 91 -6.08 8.30 -0.65
C HIS A 91 -7.46 8.14 0.01
N VAL A 92 -7.52 8.34 1.31
CA VAL A 92 -8.79 8.56 2.02
C VAL A 92 -9.10 10.06 1.93
N GLY A 93 -9.47 10.50 0.74
CA GLY A 93 -9.90 11.87 0.50
C GLY A 93 -11.41 11.97 0.35
N PRO A 94 -11.94 13.20 0.26
CA PRO A 94 -13.34 13.43 0.01
C PRO A 94 -13.79 12.71 -1.27
N THR A 95 -15.02 12.22 -1.28
CA THR A 95 -15.60 11.61 -2.48
C THR A 95 -15.64 12.62 -3.63
N LEU A 96 -15.76 12.14 -4.87
CA LEU A 96 -15.92 13.03 -6.03
C LEU A 96 -17.08 14.02 -5.84
N ASP A 97 -18.17 13.55 -5.23
CA ASP A 97 -19.35 14.38 -4.94
C ASP A 97 -19.03 15.52 -3.96
N GLU A 98 -18.29 15.23 -2.88
CA GLU A 98 -17.84 16.24 -1.91
C GLU A 98 -16.87 17.27 -2.54
N MET A 99 -16.04 16.83 -3.50
CA MET A 99 -15.16 17.72 -4.24
C MET A 99 -15.94 18.63 -5.19
N LEU A 100 -16.95 18.09 -5.89
CA LEU A 100 -17.83 18.87 -6.77
C LEU A 100 -18.65 19.88 -5.99
N GLU A 101 -19.23 19.51 -4.85
CA GLU A 101 -20.00 20.43 -4.00
C GLU A 101 -19.13 21.61 -3.53
N ARG A 102 -17.90 21.34 -3.10
CA ARG A 102 -16.95 22.41 -2.70
C ARG A 102 -16.57 23.32 -3.86
N PHE A 103 -16.38 22.78 -5.05
CA PHE A 103 -16.07 23.56 -6.23
C PHE A 103 -17.21 24.55 -6.54
N TRP A 104 -18.45 24.06 -6.58
CA TRP A 104 -19.62 24.91 -6.86
C TRP A 104 -19.86 25.97 -5.78
N ARG A 105 -19.65 25.66 -4.50
CA ARG A 105 -19.74 26.66 -3.42
C ARG A 105 -18.73 27.80 -3.54
N LEU A 106 -17.55 27.55 -4.13
CA LEU A 106 -16.52 28.58 -4.29
C LEU A 106 -16.77 29.46 -5.52
N GLU A 107 -17.39 28.93 -6.57
CA GLU A 107 -17.76 29.68 -7.77
C GLU A 107 -19.09 30.44 -7.64
N GLU A 108 -19.94 30.08 -6.67
CA GLU A 108 -21.18 30.80 -6.41
C GLU A 108 -20.88 32.25 -5.97
N VAL A 109 -21.23 33.19 -6.84
CA VAL A 109 -21.22 34.62 -6.53
C VAL A 109 -22.31 34.87 -5.49
N PRO A 110 -21.99 35.48 -4.32
CA PRO A 110 -23.00 35.80 -3.32
C PRO A 110 -24.09 36.65 -3.97
N VAL A 111 -25.34 36.17 -3.92
CA VAL A 111 -26.48 36.96 -4.35
C VAL A 111 -26.65 38.06 -3.32
N ALA A 112 -26.00 39.20 -3.56
CA ALA A 112 -26.35 40.41 -2.84
C ALA A 112 -27.82 40.68 -3.18
N ASN A 113 -28.69 40.52 -2.20
CA ASN A 113 -30.06 41.04 -2.26
C ASN A 113 -29.95 42.57 -2.32
N HIS A 114 -29.62 43.07 -3.50
CA HIS A 114 -29.83 44.46 -3.81
C HIS A 114 -31.34 44.60 -3.94
N LEU A 115 -32.00 44.83 -2.81
CA LEU A 115 -33.32 45.44 -2.78
C LEU A 115 -33.19 46.70 -3.62
N ARG A 116 -33.65 46.62 -4.87
CA ARG A 116 -33.75 47.77 -5.74
C ARG A 116 -34.92 48.58 -5.21
N LEU A 117 -34.61 49.70 -4.58
CA LEU A 117 -35.59 50.67 -4.09
C LEU A 117 -36.48 51.27 -5.20
N ASP A 118 -36.23 50.93 -6.47
CA ASP A 118 -36.94 51.45 -7.65
C ASP A 118 -38.21 50.68 -8.05
N ASP A 119 -38.52 49.52 -7.45
CA ASP A 119 -39.81 48.83 -7.71
C ASP A 119 -40.99 49.42 -6.90
N SER A 120 -40.76 50.54 -6.18
CA SER A 120 -41.74 51.19 -5.30
C SER A 120 -42.60 52.26 -5.98
N LYS A 121 -42.61 52.33 -7.32
CA LYS A 121 -43.49 53.24 -8.08
C LYS A 121 -44.42 52.46 -9.00
N CYS A 122 -45.31 51.69 -8.37
CA CYS A 122 -46.66 51.42 -8.85
C CYS A 122 -47.62 51.76 -7.70
#